data_AF-A0A969DN78-F1
#
_entry.id   AF-A0A969DN78-F1
#
_cell.length_a   1.000
_cell.length_b   1.000
_cell.length_c   1.000
_cell.angle_alpha   90.00
_cell.angle_beta   90.00
_cell.angle_gamma   90.00
#
_symmetry.space_group_name_H-M   'P 1'
#
loop_
_entity.id
_entity.type
_entity.pdbx_description
1 polymer ?
#
loop_
_entity_poly.entity_id
_entity_poly.type
_entity_poly.pdbx_seq_one_letter_code
_entity_poly.pdbx_strand_id
1 'polypeptide(L)'
;MDISKIEARQISVHRINCQINPILDELFVLFEETRKNRGCASLRIDFTKKQVNQNIIINTDPYRLKQILSNLLDNALKFTEVGSIEFGYEIKESFIEFFVKTLELE
;
A
#
# COMPACT_ATOMS: atom_id res chain seq x y z
N MET A 1 10.98 -4.76 -15.04
CA MET A 1 10.79 -6.11 -15.65
C MET A 1 9.56 -6.74 -15.04
N ASP A 2 8.38 -6.55 -15.62
CA ASP A 2 7.16 -7.30 -15.25
C ASP A 2 6.13 -7.22 -16.40
N ILE A 3 6.14 -6.13 -17.18
CA ILE A 3 5.39 -5.94 -18.43
C ILE A 3 5.57 -7.12 -19.40
N SER A 4 6.81 -7.59 -19.61
CA SER A 4 7.11 -8.71 -20.51
C SER A 4 6.52 -10.06 -20.08
N LYS A 5 6.13 -10.24 -18.80
CA LYS A 5 5.49 -11.47 -18.31
C LYS A 5 3.96 -11.41 -18.35
N ILE A 6 3.39 -10.20 -18.32
CA ILE A 6 1.94 -9.97 -18.47
C ILE A 6 1.51 -10.36 -19.89
N GLU A 7 2.25 -9.91 -20.90
CA GLU A 7 1.99 -10.21 -22.32
C GLU A 7 2.12 -11.71 -22.63
N ALA A 8 2.97 -12.43 -21.89
CA ALA A 8 3.14 -13.87 -22.02
C ALA A 8 2.06 -14.72 -21.31
N ARG A 9 1.06 -14.11 -20.65
CA ARG A 9 0.08 -14.79 -19.76
C ARG A 9 0.72 -15.66 -18.65
N GLN A 10 1.97 -15.37 -18.28
CA GLN A 10 2.74 -16.16 -17.30
C GLN A 10 2.63 -15.64 -15.86
N ILE A 11 1.75 -14.68 -15.58
CA ILE A 11 1.48 -14.28 -14.20
C ILE A 11 0.61 -15.35 -13.56
N SER A 12 1.23 -16.28 -12.84
CA SER A 12 0.55 -17.13 -11.89
C SER A 12 0.17 -16.29 -10.66
N VAL A 13 -1.12 -16.24 -10.35
CA VAL A 13 -1.65 -15.62 -9.13
C VAL A 13 -1.80 -16.73 -8.09
N HIS A 14 -1.06 -16.64 -6.98
CA HIS A 14 -1.06 -17.65 -5.93
C HIS A 14 -1.94 -17.19 -4.78
N ARG A 15 -3.24 -17.46 -4.87
CA ARG A 15 -4.19 -17.06 -3.83
C ARG A 15 -4.07 -17.97 -2.61
N ILE A 16 -3.81 -17.37 -1.47
CA ILE A 16 -3.80 -18.01 -0.16
C ILE A 16 -4.61 -17.16 0.82
N ASN A 17 -5.00 -17.76 1.95
CA ASN A 17 -5.58 -16.99 3.04
C ASN A 17 -4.45 -16.22 3.73
N CYS A 18 -4.54 -14.89 3.74
CA CYS A 18 -3.55 -14.04 4.40
C CYS A 18 -4.23 -12.91 5.18
N GLN A 19 -3.54 -12.44 6.21
CA GLN A 19 -3.95 -11.27 6.99
C GLN A 19 -3.49 -9.99 6.30
N ILE A 20 -4.38 -9.00 6.21
CA ILE A 20 -4.09 -7.73 5.55
C ILE A 20 -3.18 -6.84 6.41
N ASN A 21 -3.42 -6.81 7.73
CA ASN A 21 -2.74 -5.91 8.65
C ASN A 21 -1.21 -6.05 8.62
N PRO A 22 -0.62 -7.27 8.68
CA PRO A 22 0.83 -7.41 8.59
C PRO A 22 1.43 -6.86 7.30
N ILE A 23 0.74 -6.98 6.16
CA ILE A 23 1.21 -6.45 4.87
C ILE A 23 1.28 -4.92 4.93
N LEU A 24 0.24 -4.29 5.48
CA LEU A 24 0.18 -2.84 5.58
C LEU A 24 1.11 -2.27 6.65
N ASP A 25 1.28 -2.97 7.78
CA ASP A 25 2.22 -2.60 8.84
C ASP A 25 3.67 -2.65 8.31
N GLU A 26 4.00 -3.68 7.51
CA GLU A 26 5.30 -3.77 6.85
C GLU A 26 5.53 -2.62 5.86
N LEU A 27 4.53 -2.28 5.05
CA LEU A 27 4.59 -1.14 4.14
C LEU A 27 4.76 0.18 4.90
N PHE A 28 4.06 0.38 6.02
CA PHE A 28 4.19 1.58 6.83
C PHE A 28 5.63 1.79 7.30
N VAL A 29 6.23 0.74 7.88
CA VAL A 29 7.62 0.79 8.36
C VAL A 29 8.59 1.10 7.21
N LEU A 30 8.46 0.41 6.08
CA LEU A 30 9.31 0.61 4.91
C LEU A 30 9.25 2.04 4.37
N PHE A 31 8.05 2.60 4.24
CA PHE A 31 7.87 3.93 3.65
C PHE A 31 8.19 5.06 4.63
N GLU A 32 7.99 4.87 5.94
CA GLU A 32 8.52 5.80 6.95
C GLU A 32 10.04 5.87 6.95
N GLU A 33 10.72 4.73 6.83
CA GLU A 33 12.18 4.69 6.69
C GLU A 33 12.64 5.37 5.39
N THR A 34 11.97 5.08 4.28
CA THR A 34 12.28 5.68 2.97
C THR A 34 12.11 7.20 2.99
N ARG A 35 11.03 7.70 3.61
CA ARG A 35 10.79 9.13 3.80
C ARG A 35 11.89 9.79 4.62
N LYS A 36 12.32 9.18 5.72
CA LYS A 36 13.42 9.68 6.57
C LYS A 36 14.73 9.74 5.79
N ASN A 37 15.05 8.70 5.02
CA ASN A 37 16.27 8.62 4.21
C ASN A 37 16.29 9.66 3.08
N ARG A 38 15.12 10.06 2.55
CA ARG A 38 15.01 11.15 1.57
C ARG A 38 15.13 12.55 2.18
N GLY A 39 15.05 12.69 3.50
CA GLY A 39 15.08 13.99 4.18
C GLY A 39 13.76 14.78 4.10
N CYS A 40 12.64 14.12 3.74
CA CYS A 40 11.32 14.76 3.61
C CYS A 40 10.66 14.98 4.99
N ALA A 41 11.22 15.87 5.80
CA ALA A 41 10.71 16.16 7.14
C ALA A 41 9.29 16.80 7.12
N SER A 42 8.98 17.54 6.05
CA SER A 42 7.69 18.20 5.84
C SER A 42 6.60 17.29 5.28
N LEU A 43 6.93 16.03 5.01
CA LEU A 43 5.99 15.00 4.58
C LEU A 43 5.63 14.11 5.76
N ARG A 44 4.35 13.79 5.91
CA ARG A 44 3.86 12.82 6.89
C ARG A 44 3.27 11.62 6.18
N ILE A 45 3.53 10.41 6.69
CA ILE A 45 2.85 9.20 6.21
C ILE A 45 1.91 8.77 7.32
N ASP A 46 0.61 8.73 6.99
CA ASP A 46 -0.46 8.32 7.88
C ASP A 46 -0.99 6.96 7.43
N PHE A 47 -1.37 6.15 8.42
CA PHE A 47 -1.87 4.81 8.18
C PHE A 47 -3.24 4.61 8.83
N THR A 48 -4.25 4.36 8.00
CA THR A 48 -5.65 4.30 8.44
C THR A 48 -6.23 2.90 8.25
N LYS A 49 -6.60 2.27 9.37
CA LYS A 49 -7.40 1.05 9.44
C LYS A 49 -8.83 1.43 9.81
N LYS A 50 -9.69 1.78 8.84
CA LYS A 50 -11.11 1.98 9.15
C LYS A 50 -11.71 0.61 9.51
N GLN A 51 -11.93 0.39 10.81
CA GLN A 51 -12.24 -0.89 11.51
C GLN A 51 -11.01 -1.65 12.05
N VAL A 52 -10.26 -0.97 12.92
CA VAL A 52 -9.01 -1.42 13.60
C VAL A 52 -9.11 -2.79 14.32
N ASN A 53 -10.30 -3.22 14.74
CA ASN A 53 -10.45 -4.35 15.67
C ASN A 53 -10.73 -5.72 15.01
N GLN A 54 -10.64 -5.83 13.68
CA GLN A 54 -10.86 -7.10 12.99
C GLN A 54 -9.57 -7.58 12.34
N ASN A 55 -9.13 -8.77 12.73
CA ASN A 55 -8.12 -9.53 12.00
C ASN A 55 -8.75 -10.01 10.69
N ILE A 56 -8.70 -9.16 9.66
CA ILE A 56 -9.28 -9.49 8.35
C ILE A 56 -8.36 -10.46 7.63
N ILE A 57 -8.92 -11.63 7.30
CA ILE A 57 -8.30 -12.66 6.48
C ILE A 57 -9.00 -12.65 5.13
N ILE A 58 -8.23 -12.52 4.05
CA ILE A 58 -8.73 -12.60 2.68
C ILE A 58 -8.00 -13.68 1.89
N ASN A 59 -8.68 -14.23 0.88
CA ASN A 59 -8.08 -15.14 -0.09
C ASN A 59 -7.51 -14.34 -1.27
N THR A 60 -6.22 -14.04 -1.23
CA THR A 60 -5.52 -13.24 -2.26
C THR A 60 -4.07 -13.67 -2.40
N ASP A 61 -3.36 -13.08 -3.36
CA ASP A 61 -1.91 -13.20 -3.48
C ASP A 61 -1.23 -12.06 -2.70
N PRO A 62 -0.65 -12.33 -1.51
CA PRO A 62 -0.09 -11.29 -0.66
C PRO A 62 1.13 -10.62 -1.27
N TYR A 63 1.91 -11.35 -2.08
CA TYR A 63 3.08 -10.79 -2.76
C TYR A 63 2.66 -9.76 -3.80
N ARG A 64 1.65 -10.10 -4.61
CA ARG A 64 1.10 -9.18 -5.62
C ARG A 64 0.40 -7.99 -4.97
N LEU A 65 -0.36 -8.20 -3.90
CA LEU A 65 -1.00 -7.10 -3.16
C LEU A 65 0.06 -6.11 -2.64
N LYS A 66 1.10 -6.63 -1.97
CA LYS A 66 2.21 -5.80 -1.47
C LYS A 66 2.91 -5.05 -2.60
N GLN A 67 3.17 -5.73 -3.73
CA GLN A 67 3.79 -5.11 -4.90
C GLN A 67 2.96 -3.95 -5.44
N ILE A 68 1.65 -4.14 -5.58
CA ILE A 68 0.73 -3.09 -6.06
C ILE A 68 0.74 -1.89 -5.11
N LEU A 69 0.60 -2.12 -3.80
CA LEU A 69 0.58 -1.05 -2.82
C LEU A 69 1.92 -0.31 -2.72
N SER A 70 3.04 -1.04 -2.78
CA SER A 70 4.37 -0.44 -2.81
C SER A 70 4.54 0.48 -4.02
N ASN A 71 4.11 0.06 -5.21
CA ASN A 71 4.20 0.91 -6.40
C ASN A 71 3.37 2.19 -6.28
N LEU A 72 2.19 2.12 -5.65
CA LEU A 72 1.35 3.30 -5.42
C LEU A 72 1.98 4.25 -4.40
N LEU A 73 2.52 3.70 -3.30
CA LEU A 73 3.21 4.48 -2.27
C LEU A 73 4.51 5.11 -2.78
N ASP A 74 5.28 4.40 -3.61
CA ASP A 74 6.48 4.94 -4.26
C ASP A 74 6.15 6.14 -5.15
N ASN A 75 5.05 6.05 -5.90
CA ASN A 75 4.56 7.17 -6.70
C ASN A 75 4.14 8.33 -5.79
N ALA A 76 3.35 8.08 -4.74
CA ALA A 76 2.95 9.12 -3.80
C ALA A 76 4.17 9.82 -3.16
N LEU A 77 5.16 9.06 -2.69
CA LEU A 77 6.38 9.59 -2.08
C LEU A 77 7.27 10.34 -3.09
N LYS A 78 7.22 9.98 -4.37
CA LYS A 78 7.97 10.65 -5.44
C LYS A 78 7.37 12.00 -5.80
N PHE A 79 6.04 12.13 -5.75
CA PHE A 79 5.34 13.31 -6.26
C PHE A 79 4.82 14.26 -5.16
N THR A 80 4.85 13.86 -3.90
CA THR A 80 4.44 14.71 -2.77
C THR A 80 5.65 15.05 -1.89
N GLU A 81 6.16 16.28 -2.01
CA GLU A 81 7.32 16.75 -1.23
C GLU A 81 6.92 17.32 0.15
N VAL A 82 5.76 17.96 0.23
CA VAL A 82 5.22 18.63 1.42
C VAL A 82 3.76 18.24 1.61
N GLY A 83 3.37 17.91 2.84
CA GLY A 83 1.98 17.55 3.17
C GLY A 83 1.87 16.15 3.77
N SER A 84 0.90 15.35 3.32
CA SER A 84 0.70 14.00 3.82
C SER A 84 0.35 12.96 2.76
N ILE A 85 0.73 11.71 3.02
CA ILE A 85 0.32 10.52 2.29
C ILE A 85 -0.44 9.64 3.28
N GLU A 86 -1.71 9.38 3.02
CA GLU A 86 -2.53 8.46 3.80
C GLU A 86 -2.75 7.18 2.99
N PHE A 87 -2.51 6.01 3.58
CA PHE A 87 -2.88 4.74 2.95
C PHE A 87 -3.58 3.80 3.91
N GLY A 88 -4.31 2.85 3.34
CA GLY A 88 -5.09 1.90 4.13
C GLY A 88 -6.13 1.16 3.31
N TYR A 89 -7.17 0.71 4.00
CA TYR A 89 -8.30 0.06 3.38
C TYR A 89 -9.63 0.46 4.04
N GLU A 90 -10.71 0.27 3.29
CA GLU A 90 -12.09 0.34 3.75
C GLU A 90 -12.83 -0.94 3.38
N ILE A 91 -13.58 -1.52 4.32
CA ILE A 91 -14.50 -2.62 4.01
C ILE A 91 -15.77 -2.02 3.42
N LYS A 92 -16.08 -2.41 2.17
CA LYS A 92 -17.36 -2.14 1.51
C LYS A 92 -18.23 -3.38 1.57
N GLU A 93 -19.49 -3.27 1.17
CA GLU A 93 -20.47 -4.37 1.28
C GLU A 93 -20.02 -5.68 0.62
N SER A 94 -19.29 -5.61 -0.51
CA SER A 94 -18.91 -6.78 -1.32
C SER A 94 -17.41 -6.92 -1.58
N PHE A 95 -16.59 -5.94 -1.19
CA PHE A 95 -15.16 -5.95 -1.44
C PHE A 95 -14.40 -5.11 -0.41
N ILE A 96 -13.08 -5.28 -0.41
CA ILE A 96 -12.16 -4.43 0.35
C ILE A 96 -11.53 -3.45 -0.62
N GLU A 97 -11.70 -2.16 -0.34
CA GLU A 97 -11.11 -1.08 -1.11
C GLU A 97 -9.79 -0.68 -0.46
N PHE A 98 -8.68 -0.85 -1.18
CA PHE A 98 -7.38 -0.32 -0.77
C PHE A 98 -7.18 1.06 -1.38
N PHE A 99 -6.59 1.99 -0.62
CA PHE A 99 -6.37 3.35 -1.09
C PHE A 99 -4.99 3.87 -0.69
N VAL A 100 -4.49 4.80 -1.51
CA VAL A 100 -3.38 5.72 -1.22
C VAL A 100 -3.88 7.11 -1.61
N LYS A 101 -3.89 8.05 -0.67
CA LYS A 101 -4.35 9.43 -0.84
C LYS A 101 -3.19 10.36 -0.53
N THR A 102 -3.06 11.44 -1.30
CA THR A 102 -2.07 12.48 -1.06
C THR A 102 -2.78 13.80 -0.78
N LEU A 103 -2.20 14.58 0.11
CA LEU A 103 -2.58 15.96 0.38
C LEU A 103 -1.32 16.81 0.28
N GLU A 104 -1.24 17.65 -0.75
CA GLU A 104 -0.13 18.59 -0.93
C GLU A 104 -0.44 19.88 -0.16
N LEU A 105 0.56 20.40 0.54
CA LEU A 105 0.50 21.71 1.18
C LEU A 105 1.38 22.68 0.38
N GLU A 106 0.80 23.83 0.01
CA GLU A 106 1.51 24.95 -0.64
C GLU A 106 2.45 25.69 0.33
#